data_AF-A0A9P3L812-F1
#
_entry.id   AF-A0A9P3L812-F1
#
_cell.length_a   1.000
_cell.length_b   1.000
_cell.length_c   1.000
_cell.angle_alpha   90.00
_cell.angle_beta   90.00
_cell.angle_gamma   90.00
#
_symmetry.space_group_name_H-M   'P 1'
#
loop_
_entity.id
_entity.type
_entity.pdbx_description
1 polymer ?
#
loop_
_entity_poly.entity_id
_entity_poly.type
_entity_poly.pdbx_seq_one_letter_code
_entity_poly.pdbx_strand_id
1 'polypeptide(L)' 'MSEMKDKNGEPIQEGDKVITRFRGGRREGVVEQIVMDDADASKVSGDVNIKNPPKVVFSDQHGHKVAHNPGTLSRSD' A
#
# COMPACT_ATOMS: atom_id res chain seq x y z
N MET A 1 2.39 -19.13 4.27
CA MET A 1 2.49 -17.81 3.62
C MET A 1 2.19 -16.76 4.69
N SER A 2 3.01 -15.73 4.82
CA SER A 2 2.74 -14.64 5.76
C SER A 2 1.65 -13.74 5.17
N GLU A 3 0.53 -13.59 5.86
CA GLU A 3 -0.54 -12.66 5.45
C GLU A 3 -0.05 -11.22 5.60
N MET A 4 -0.28 -10.39 4.57
CA MET A 4 -0.03 -8.96 4.66
C MET A 4 -1.12 -8.33 5.54
N LYS A 5 -0.72 -7.60 6.58
CA LYS A 5 -1.63 -7.01 7.56
C LYS A 5 -1.47 -5.52 7.70
N ASP A 6 -2.57 -4.82 7.92
CA ASP A 6 -2.61 -3.41 8.26
C ASP A 6 -2.10 -3.17 9.69
N LYS A 7 -2.11 -1.91 10.14
CA LYS A 7 -1.67 -1.56 11.51
C LYS A 7 -2.54 -2.15 12.63
N ASN A 8 -3.77 -2.56 12.32
CA ASN A 8 -4.74 -3.14 13.25
C ASN A 8 -4.69 -4.68 13.24
N GLY A 9 -3.85 -5.27 12.38
CA GLY A 9 -3.74 -6.73 12.22
C GLY A 9 -4.75 -7.31 11.24
N GLU A 10 -5.49 -6.48 10.50
CA GLU A 10 -6.43 -6.93 9.49
C GLU A 10 -5.70 -7.30 8.19
N PRO A 11 -6.07 -8.39 7.52
CA PRO A 11 -5.46 -8.76 6.25
C PRO A 11 -5.77 -7.70 5.18
N ILE A 12 -4.73 -7.31 4.42
CA ILE A 12 -4.84 -6.44 3.25
C ILE A 12 -4.73 -7.29 1.98
N GLN A 13 -5.64 -7.06 1.04
CA GLN A 13 -5.68 -7.69 -0.27
C GLN A 13 -5.79 -6.64 -1.38
N GLU A 14 -5.50 -7.04 -2.62
CA GLU A 14 -5.79 -6.21 -3.79
C GLU A 14 -7.29 -5.96 -3.88
N GLY A 15 -7.67 -4.72 -4.21
CA GLY A 15 -9.07 -4.26 -4.17
C GLY A 15 -9.52 -3.70 -2.82
N ASP A 16 -8.80 -3.94 -1.73
CA ASP A 16 -9.12 -3.32 -0.44
C ASP A 16 -8.88 -1.81 -0.49
N LYS A 17 -9.71 -1.05 0.21
CA LYS A 17 -9.48 0.37 0.38
C LYS A 17 -8.58 0.59 1.60
N VAL A 18 -7.54 1.41 1.43
CA VAL A 18 -6.55 1.69 2.47
C VAL A 18 -6.38 3.19 2.69
N ILE A 19 -6.07 3.56 3.93
CA ILE A 19 -5.84 4.95 4.33
C ILE A 19 -4.61 5.08 5.22
N THR A 20 -3.82 6.13 4.98
CA THR A 20 -2.83 6.66 5.91
C THR A 20 -3.07 8.14 6.16
N ARG A 21 -2.89 8.57 7.42
CA ARG A 21 -3.08 9.96 7.85
C ARG A 21 -1.74 10.56 8.24
N PHE A 22 -1.53 11.83 7.90
CA PHE A 22 -0.37 12.61 8.29
C PHE A 22 -0.80 14.03 8.68
N ARG A 23 0.11 14.83 9.23
CA ARG A 23 -0.21 16.21 9.64
C ARG A 23 -0.65 17.00 8.41
N GLY A 24 -1.90 17.45 8.40
CA GLY A 24 -2.46 18.27 7.33
C GLY A 24 -3.09 17.48 6.16
N GLY A 25 -3.22 16.15 6.25
CA GLY A 25 -3.86 15.40 5.18
C GLY A 25 -3.98 13.90 5.39
N ARG A 26 -4.41 13.22 4.33
CA ARG A 26 -4.47 11.76 4.21
C ARG A 26 -4.08 11.34 2.80
N ARG A 27 -3.69 10.08 2.65
CA ARG A 27 -3.66 9.38 1.37
C ARG A 27 -4.59 8.19 1.49
N GLU A 28 -5.53 8.10 0.58
CA GLU A 28 -6.55 7.06 0.56
C GLU A 28 -6.72 6.56 -0.86
N GLY A 29 -6.81 5.25 -1.03
CA GLY A 29 -6.96 4.62 -2.34
C GLY A 29 -7.24 3.13 -2.24
N VAL A 30 -7.50 2.52 -3.39
CA VAL A 30 -7.70 1.07 -3.52
C VAL A 30 -6.36 0.41 -3.79
N VAL A 31 -6.08 -0.70 -3.10
CA VAL A 31 -4.86 -1.48 -3.30
C VAL A 31 -4.85 -2.05 -4.71
N GLU A 32 -3.83 -1.69 -5.46
CA GLU A 32 -3.62 -2.14 -6.84
C GLU A 32 -2.66 -3.31 -6.90
N GLN A 33 -1.65 -3.33 -6.01
CA GLN A 33 -0.65 -4.38 -5.97
C GLN A 33 -0.05 -4.52 -4.58
N ILE A 34 0.22 -5.77 -4.20
CA ILE A 34 1.00 -6.12 -3.02
C ILE A 34 2.40 -6.56 -3.46
N VAL A 35 3.42 -5.91 -2.90
CA VAL A 35 4.83 -6.20 -3.18
C VAL A 35 5.43 -6.89 -1.97
N MET A 36 5.76 -8.17 -2.10
CA MET A 36 6.31 -8.98 -1.01
C MET A 36 7.84 -9.02 -1.00
N ASP A 37 8.46 -8.94 -2.18
CA ASP A 37 9.91 -9.03 -2.37
C ASP A 37 10.40 -8.12 -3.50
N ASP A 38 11.71 -8.12 -3.75
CA ASP A 38 12.35 -7.30 -4.78
C ASP A 38 11.98 -7.74 -6.21
N ALA A 39 11.62 -9.01 -6.40
CA ALA A 39 11.17 -9.51 -7.70
C ALA A 39 9.79 -8.94 -8.05
N ASP A 40 8.90 -8.81 -7.07
CA ASP A 40 7.62 -8.11 -7.22
C ASP A 40 7.81 -6.59 -7.39
N ALA A 41 8.77 -6.00 -6.66
CA ALA A 41 9.08 -4.57 -6.78
C ALA A 41 9.47 -4.20 -8.22
N SER A 42 10.21 -5.08 -8.90
CA SER A 42 10.64 -4.90 -10.29
C SER A 42 9.50 -4.96 -11.30
N LYS A 43 8.33 -5.51 -10.92
CA LYS A 43 7.14 -5.61 -11.77
C LYS A 43 6.23 -4.38 -11.64
N VAL A 44 6.44 -3.54 -10.63
CA VAL A 44 5.58 -2.36 -10.42
C VAL A 44 5.89 -1.33 -11.50
N SER A 45 4.89 -1.03 -12.32
CA SER A 45 4.96 0.03 -13.31
C SER A 45 4.57 1.40 -12.72
N GLY A 46 5.32 2.44 -13.05
CA GLY A 46 5.03 3.84 -12.72
C GLY A 46 6.17 4.55 -11.99
N ASP A 47 6.00 5.84 -11.72
CA ASP A 47 6.99 6.69 -11.06
C ASP A 47 7.04 6.47 -9.52
N VAL A 48 7.01 5.21 -9.06
CA VAL A 48 7.10 4.87 -7.64
C VAL A 48 8.33 4.00 -7.37
N ASN A 49 9.28 4.54 -6.61
CA ASN A 49 10.49 3.82 -6.24
C ASN A 49 10.20 2.95 -5.01
N ILE A 50 10.20 1.64 -5.18
CA ILE A 50 9.97 0.68 -4.10
C ILE A 50 11.30 0.30 -3.46
N LYS A 51 11.39 0.53 -2.15
CA LYS A 51 12.52 0.12 -1.31
C LYS A 51 11.99 -0.56 -0.06
N ASN A 52 12.71 -1.57 0.40
CA ASN A 52 12.41 -2.34 1.61
C ASN A 52 10.98 -2.91 1.60
N PRO A 53 10.70 -3.90 0.73
CA PRO A 53 9.46 -4.66 0.82
C PRO A 53 9.29 -5.30 2.22
N PRO A 54 8.05 -5.54 2.68
CA PRO A 54 6.81 -5.47 1.91
C PRO A 54 6.21 -4.06 1.75
N LYS A 55 5.55 -3.82 0.62
CA LYS A 55 4.82 -2.58 0.30
C LYS A 55 3.44 -2.84 -0.27
N VAL A 56 2.52 -1.93 0.04
CA VAL A 56 1.19 -1.82 -0.58
C VAL A 56 1.23 -0.67 -1.57
N VAL A 57 0.84 -0.94 -2.82
CA VAL A 57 0.78 0.07 -3.89
C VAL A 57 -0.67 0.45 -4.16
N PHE A 58 -0.95 1.75 -4.20
CA PHE A 58 -2.28 2.30 -4.51
C PHE A 58 -2.15 3.69 -5.13
N SER A 59 -3.17 4.13 -5.87
CA SER A 59 -3.31 5.53 -6.29
C SER A 59 -4.11 6.31 -5.24
N ASP A 60 -3.58 7.45 -4.78
CA ASP A 60 -4.27 8.29 -3.80
C ASP A 60 -5.40 9.13 -4.42
N GLN A 61 -6.15 9.84 -3.57
CA GLN A 61 -7.28 10.68 -3.99
C GLN A 61 -6.91 11.87 -4.92
N HIS A 62 -5.62 12.12 -5.15
CA HIS A 62 -5.10 13.13 -6.07
C HIS A 62 -4.50 12.51 -7.35
N GLY A 63 -4.57 11.19 -7.50
CA GLY A 63 -4.01 10.46 -8.64
C GLY A 63 -2.51 10.16 -8.53
N HIS A 64 -1.89 10.36 -7.35
CA HIS A 64 -0.49 9.99 -7.17
C HIS A 64 -0.35 8.50 -6.86
N LYS A 65 0.59 7.84 -7.52
CA LYS A 65 1.01 6.47 -7.19
C LYS A 65 1.77 6.46 -5.85
N VAL A 66 1.37 5.63 -4.91
CA VAL A 66 1.93 5.54 -3.55
C VAL A 66 2.34 4.10 -3.27
N ALA A 67 3.55 3.91 -2.73
CA ALA A 67 3.99 2.64 -2.14
C ALA A 67 4.22 2.84 -0.63
N HIS A 68 3.48 2.14 0.21
CA HIS A 68 3.51 2.36 1.67
C HIS A 68 3.70 1.06 2.45
N ASN A 69 4.24 1.17 3.67
CA ASN A 69 4.36 0.02 4.57
C ASN A 69 2.97 -0.43 5.04
N PRO A 70 2.60 -1.72 4.91
CA PRO A 70 1.27 -2.21 5.26
C PRO A 70 0.93 -1.95 6.74
N GLY A 71 1.86 -2.22 7.66
CA GLY A 71 1.68 -2.00 9.11
C GLY A 71 1.55 -0.54 9.57
N THR A 72 1.45 0.41 8.62
CA THR A 72 1.20 1.84 8.89
C THR A 72 -0.05 2.35 8.17
N LEU A 73 -0.70 1.50 7.38
CA LEU A 73 -1.99 1.76 6.77
C LEU A 73 -3.09 1.27 7.71
N SER A 74 -4.29 1.77 7.50
CA SER A 74 -5.52 1.16 8.03
C SER A 74 -6.33 0.69 6.82
N ARG A 75 -6.86 -0.52 6.86
CA ARG A 75 -7.89 -0.93 5.92
C ARG A 75 -9.18 -0.15 6.26
N SER A 76 -9.90 0.30 5.24
CA SER A 76 -11.24 0.86 5.38
C SER A 76 -12.19 0.03 4.54
N ASP A 77 -13.37 -0.27 5.08
CA ASP A 77 -14.44 -0.95 4.34
C ASP A 77 -14.97 -0.10 3.16
#